data_AF-D9Q9E7-F1
#
_entry.id   AF-D9Q9E7-F1
#
_cell.length_a   1.000
_cell.length_b   1.000
_cell.length_c   1.000
_cell.angle_alpha   90.00
_cell.angle_beta   90.00
_cell.angle_gamma   90.00
#
_symmetry.space_group_name_H-M   'P 1'
#
loop_
_entity.id
_entity.type
_entity.pdbx_description
1 polymer ?
#
loop_
_entity_poly.entity_id
_entity_poly.type
_entity_poly.pdbx_seq_one_letter_code
_entity_poly.pdbx_strand_id
1 'polypeptide(L)'
;MFLPAPTNFNDVIVDGVISQAEISEAFTQLLGYVHEYEFNATPTGYQIQFHTRRGLHTYEGVLAAHIDPERMWKWAQEYTFDIPELSLEQPASDELIAAARTLNGNGPAYLVPLADGALDVVILSDVLPHLSLPAALTVGLGNLRTADPDDLKRAVLAYAAQRGLSFQEDSDRLEVSSSDGNTASIDIIRGTVDCPEWDGKNLSLSNVQSDAALVSAEHQLLFEGTYPDAHVTVDPHTATATIKSAYGESATAEATILAVVDHNWTWAWNDEKLMHSPGVTRALGLKAFAMDNGIPELLGQAIPLHRAQELALESVAKPILREWVHVVASLPDGRRAMLLLRSSQLQLPAATKASIAATLSCPLPPMVDTQRAISTYSHFRGIASSAFDSYTIRLSCSDGSVLISFNADGAIVGVN
;
A
#
# COMPACT_ATOMS: atom_id res chain seq x y z
N MET A 1 -31.98 -5.97 1.19
CA MET A 1 -30.61 -6.18 0.70
C MET A 1 -30.38 -7.68 0.62
N PHE A 2 -29.89 -8.20 -0.51
CA PHE A 2 -29.65 -9.63 -0.68
C PHE A 2 -28.18 -9.82 -1.05
N LEU A 3 -27.33 -10.07 -0.05
CA LEU A 3 -26.00 -10.63 -0.28
C LEU A 3 -26.22 -12.12 -0.63
N PRO A 4 -25.81 -12.59 -1.82
CA PRO A 4 -25.93 -14.01 -2.14
C PRO A 4 -25.12 -14.85 -1.15
N ALA A 5 -25.71 -15.95 -0.68
CA ALA A 5 -25.00 -16.90 0.17
C ALA A 5 -23.71 -17.37 -0.54
N PRO A 6 -22.60 -17.55 0.19
CA PRO A 6 -21.37 -18.07 -0.39
C PRO A 6 -21.60 -19.49 -0.93
N THR A 7 -21.06 -19.73 -2.12
CA THR A 7 -21.20 -20.99 -2.86
C THR A 7 -19.88 -21.77 -2.94
N ASN A 8 -18.77 -21.11 -2.62
CA ASN A 8 -17.44 -21.67 -2.64
C ASN A 8 -16.59 -21.01 -1.54
N PHE A 9 -15.40 -21.52 -1.29
CA PHE A 9 -14.53 -21.01 -0.23
C PHE A 9 -14.01 -19.58 -0.50
N ASN A 10 -13.77 -19.21 -1.75
CA ASN A 10 -13.34 -17.85 -2.12
C ASN A 10 -14.41 -16.81 -1.77
N ASP A 11 -15.68 -17.11 -2.02
CA ASP A 11 -16.82 -16.26 -1.65
C ASP A 11 -16.76 -15.85 -0.16
N VAL A 12 -16.44 -16.79 0.73
CA VAL A 12 -16.33 -16.56 2.19
C VAL A 12 -15.15 -15.64 2.51
N ILE A 13 -14.03 -15.78 1.82
CA ILE A 13 -12.86 -14.93 2.03
C ILE A 13 -13.15 -13.51 1.54
N VAL A 14 -13.70 -13.39 0.32
CA VAL A 14 -14.05 -12.12 -0.32
C VAL A 14 -15.07 -11.33 0.50
N ASP A 15 -16.07 -12.00 1.07
CA ASP A 15 -17.11 -11.37 1.91
C ASP A 15 -16.55 -10.63 3.14
N GLY A 16 -15.36 -11.02 3.62
CA GLY A 16 -14.73 -10.40 4.77
C GLY A 16 -13.65 -9.38 4.43
N VAL A 17 -13.15 -9.31 3.19
CA VAL A 17 -11.85 -8.68 2.90
C VAL A 17 -11.80 -7.20 3.27
N ILE A 18 -12.87 -6.45 2.97
CA ILE A 18 -12.94 -5.01 3.28
C ILE A 18 -13.08 -4.78 4.79
N SER A 19 -14.02 -5.48 5.44
CA SER A 19 -14.26 -5.34 6.88
C SER A 19 -13.05 -5.75 7.70
N GLN A 20 -12.38 -6.84 7.33
CA GLN A 20 -11.16 -7.30 8.00
C GLN A 20 -10.04 -6.28 7.85
N ALA A 21 -9.81 -5.75 6.65
CA ALA A 21 -8.76 -4.78 6.42
C ALA A 21 -9.05 -3.45 7.16
N GLU A 22 -10.31 -2.99 7.12
CA GLU A 22 -10.76 -1.83 7.88
C GLU A 22 -10.51 -2.00 9.38
N ILE A 23 -11.04 -3.08 9.97
CA ILE A 23 -10.96 -3.31 11.41
C ILE A 23 -9.50 -3.45 11.83
N SER A 24 -8.67 -4.18 11.07
CA SER A 24 -7.25 -4.35 11.39
C SER A 24 -6.52 -2.99 11.40
N GLU A 25 -6.85 -2.13 10.44
CA GLU A 25 -6.25 -0.81 10.35
C GLU A 25 -6.70 0.12 11.48
N ALA A 26 -8.02 0.21 11.71
CA ALA A 26 -8.59 1.01 12.79
C ALA A 26 -8.07 0.55 14.17
N PHE A 27 -7.94 -0.77 14.35
CA PHE A 27 -7.41 -1.36 15.57
C PHE A 27 -5.93 -1.03 15.77
N THR A 28 -5.14 -1.08 14.71
CA THR A 28 -3.72 -0.65 14.73
C THR A 28 -3.60 0.83 15.07
N GLN A 29 -4.46 1.69 14.51
CA GLN A 29 -4.48 3.13 14.84
C GLN A 29 -4.88 3.40 16.29
N LEU A 30 -5.81 2.60 16.84
CA LEU A 30 -6.28 2.68 18.22
C LEU A 30 -5.22 2.26 19.22
N LEU A 31 -4.66 1.06 19.07
CA LEU A 31 -3.68 0.51 20.02
C LEU A 31 -2.29 1.12 19.84
N GLY A 32 -1.95 1.52 18.61
CA GLY A 32 -0.58 1.84 18.25
C GLY A 32 0.31 0.60 18.40
N TYR A 33 1.52 0.80 18.93
CA TYR A 33 2.47 -0.29 19.04
C TYR A 33 2.15 -1.24 20.20
N VAL A 34 1.83 -2.49 19.85
CA VAL A 34 1.71 -3.63 20.76
C VAL A 34 3.08 -4.24 20.97
N HIS A 35 3.55 -4.27 22.21
CA HIS A 35 4.84 -4.85 22.57
C HIS A 35 4.73 -6.31 23.04
N GLU A 36 3.57 -6.65 23.60
CA GLU A 36 3.31 -7.94 24.22
C GLU A 36 1.79 -8.18 24.23
N TYR A 37 1.42 -9.46 24.14
CA TYR A 37 0.05 -9.92 24.30
C TYR A 37 0.00 -11.13 25.24
N GLU A 38 -1.01 -11.18 26.10
CA GLU A 38 -1.29 -12.30 26.99
C GLU A 38 -2.67 -12.88 26.70
N PHE A 39 -2.80 -14.20 26.78
CA PHE A 39 -4.04 -14.92 26.53
C PHE A 39 -4.52 -15.61 27.80
N ASN A 40 -5.77 -15.36 28.17
CA ASN A 40 -6.43 -15.97 29.30
C ASN A 40 -7.63 -16.76 28.80
N ALA A 41 -7.62 -18.09 28.94
CA ALA A 41 -8.75 -18.92 28.53
C ALA A 41 -10.01 -18.57 29.33
N THR A 42 -11.14 -18.47 28.64
CA THR A 42 -12.47 -18.27 29.23
C THR A 42 -13.37 -19.46 28.84
N PRO A 43 -14.53 -19.66 29.48
CA PRO A 43 -15.42 -20.77 29.13
C PRO A 43 -15.92 -20.77 27.68
N THR A 44 -15.90 -19.61 27.01
CA THR A 44 -16.44 -19.40 25.66
C THR A 44 -15.37 -19.02 24.63
N GLY A 45 -14.10 -18.95 25.02
CA GLY A 45 -13.02 -18.49 24.16
C GLY A 45 -11.83 -18.00 24.96
N TYR A 46 -11.36 -16.79 24.67
CA TYR A 46 -10.17 -16.22 25.28
C TYR A 46 -10.36 -14.73 25.56
N GLN A 47 -9.76 -14.26 26.64
CA GLN A 47 -9.49 -12.85 26.87
C GLN A 47 -8.05 -12.55 26.45
N ILE A 48 -7.88 -11.55 25.60
CA ILE A 48 -6.60 -11.11 25.05
C ILE A 48 -6.24 -9.76 25.67
N GLN A 49 -5.06 -9.69 26.29
CA GLN A 49 -4.54 -8.47 26.90
C GLN A 49 -3.38 -7.93 26.06
N PHE A 50 -3.50 -6.69 25.59
CA PHE A 50 -2.50 -6.00 24.79
C PHE A 50 -1.74 -5.00 25.65
N HIS A 51 -0.43 -5.19 25.76
CA HIS A 51 0.47 -4.22 26.37
C HIS A 51 1.01 -3.28 25.29
N THR A 52 0.58 -2.03 25.37
CA THR A 52 0.99 -0.97 24.44
C THR A 52 1.66 0.17 25.20
N ARG A 53 2.32 1.08 24.48
CA ARG A 53 2.79 2.35 25.08
C ARG A 53 1.64 3.23 25.58
N ARG A 54 0.42 2.99 25.11
CA ARG A 54 -0.79 3.74 25.46
C ARG A 54 -1.51 3.15 26.68
N GLY A 55 -1.12 1.96 27.11
CA GLY A 55 -1.68 1.27 28.27
C GLY A 55 -1.99 -0.20 28.00
N LEU A 56 -2.63 -0.82 28.99
CA LEU A 56 -3.20 -2.16 28.88
C LEU A 56 -4.60 -2.08 28.27
N HIS A 57 -4.84 -2.86 27.23
CA HIS A 57 -6.14 -3.00 26.59
C HIS A 57 -6.58 -4.46 26.61
N THR A 58 -7.82 -4.72 27.01
CA THR A 58 -8.35 -6.07 27.15
C THR A 58 -9.52 -6.26 26.22
N TYR A 59 -9.51 -7.36 25.46
CA TYR A 59 -10.58 -7.73 24.55
C TYR A 59 -10.96 -9.20 24.70
N GLU A 60 -12.19 -9.53 24.39
CA GLU A 60 -12.71 -10.88 24.28
C GLU A 60 -12.56 -11.40 22.85
N GLY A 61 -12.27 -12.68 22.73
CA GLY A 61 -12.14 -13.39 21.47
C GLY A 61 -12.82 -14.75 21.53
N VAL A 62 -13.33 -15.17 20.38
CA VAL A 62 -13.96 -16.48 20.19
C VAL A 62 -12.97 -17.47 19.62
N LEU A 63 -13.05 -18.72 20.09
CA LEU A 63 -12.30 -19.82 19.49
C LEU A 63 -12.94 -20.17 18.15
N ALA A 64 -12.22 -19.93 17.05
CA ALA A 64 -12.71 -20.23 15.70
C ALA A 64 -12.23 -21.61 15.19
N ALA A 65 -11.00 -22.00 15.55
CA ALA A 65 -10.43 -23.27 15.14
C ALA A 65 -9.29 -23.72 16.06
N HIS A 66 -8.96 -24.99 15.95
CA HIS A 66 -7.80 -25.63 16.55
C HIS A 66 -6.88 -26.15 15.45
N ILE A 67 -5.58 -25.90 15.59
CA ILE A 67 -4.52 -26.39 14.71
C ILE A 67 -3.69 -27.36 15.52
N ASP A 68 -3.71 -28.64 15.14
CA ASP A 68 -2.99 -29.67 15.89
C ASP A 68 -1.46 -29.60 15.65
N PRO A 69 -0.64 -30.40 16.37
CA PRO A 69 0.81 -30.37 16.22
C PRO A 69 1.31 -30.75 14.81
N GLU A 70 0.48 -31.42 13.99
CA GLU A 70 0.78 -31.76 12.59
C GLU A 70 0.37 -30.64 11.61
N ARG A 71 -0.10 -29.49 12.14
CA ARG A 71 -0.58 -28.33 11.40
C ARG A 71 -1.89 -28.58 10.64
N MET A 72 -2.70 -29.52 11.13
CA MET A 72 -4.03 -29.77 10.59
C MET A 72 -5.08 -28.91 11.30
N TRP A 73 -5.89 -28.23 10.50
CA TRP A 73 -6.95 -27.32 10.91
C TRP A 73 -8.24 -28.08 11.23
N LYS A 74 -8.87 -27.72 12.36
CA LYS A 74 -10.17 -28.22 12.82
C LYS A 74 -11.03 -27.05 13.26
N TRP A 75 -12.18 -26.85 12.62
CA TRP A 75 -13.13 -25.81 13.02
C TRP A 75 -13.71 -26.07 14.41
N ALA A 76 -13.85 -25.02 15.21
CA ALA A 76 -14.42 -25.12 16.55
C ALA A 76 -15.96 -25.25 16.55
N GLN A 77 -16.58 -24.90 15.43
CA GLN A 77 -18.02 -24.96 15.22
C GLN A 77 -18.37 -25.54 13.85
N GLU A 78 -19.59 -26.07 13.73
CA GLU A 78 -20.13 -26.54 12.45
C GLU A 78 -20.80 -25.39 11.70
N TYR A 79 -20.52 -25.29 10.40
CA TYR A 79 -21.14 -24.34 9.50
C TYR A 79 -22.15 -25.04 8.58
N THR A 80 -23.26 -24.38 8.29
CA THR A 80 -24.34 -24.96 7.47
C THR A 80 -24.13 -24.82 5.96
N PHE A 81 -23.01 -24.22 5.54
CA PHE A 81 -22.68 -24.05 4.13
C PHE A 81 -22.18 -25.37 3.54
N ASP A 82 -22.61 -25.68 2.32
CA ASP A 82 -22.12 -26.84 1.55
C ASP A 82 -20.76 -26.50 0.89
N ILE A 83 -19.76 -26.20 1.74
CA ILE A 83 -18.39 -25.83 1.34
C ILE A 83 -17.43 -26.80 2.04
N PRO A 84 -16.76 -27.70 1.30
CA PRO A 84 -15.91 -28.75 1.90
C PRO A 84 -14.86 -28.23 2.88
N GLU A 85 -14.23 -27.11 2.55
CA GLU A 85 -13.17 -26.47 3.36
C GLU A 85 -13.66 -26.02 4.75
N LEU A 86 -14.97 -25.84 4.94
CA LEU A 86 -15.56 -25.45 6.22
C LEU A 86 -15.92 -26.64 7.12
N SER A 87 -15.69 -27.88 6.66
CA SER A 87 -16.09 -29.10 7.37
C SER A 87 -14.98 -30.16 7.43
N LEU A 88 -14.07 -30.17 6.46
CA LEU A 88 -12.98 -31.15 6.38
C LEU A 88 -11.75 -30.70 7.17
N GLU A 89 -11.06 -31.67 7.75
CA GLU A 89 -9.71 -31.48 8.28
C GLU A 89 -8.72 -31.32 7.14
N GLN A 90 -7.88 -30.28 7.22
CA GLN A 90 -6.97 -29.90 6.14
C GLN A 90 -5.77 -29.10 6.68
N PRO A 91 -4.66 -28.98 5.93
CA PRO A 91 -3.53 -28.18 6.38
C PRO A 91 -3.91 -26.72 6.65
N ALA A 92 -3.42 -26.15 7.75
CA ALA A 92 -3.65 -24.75 8.07
C ALA A 92 -3.07 -23.82 6.99
N SER A 93 -3.80 -22.77 6.64
CA SER A 93 -3.39 -21.77 5.66
C SER A 93 -3.92 -20.37 6.02
N ASP A 94 -3.36 -19.34 5.40
CA ASP A 94 -3.81 -17.95 5.58
C ASP A 94 -5.24 -17.75 5.08
N GLU A 95 -5.66 -18.49 4.05
CA GLU A 95 -7.04 -18.49 3.55
C GLU A 95 -8.03 -19.01 4.61
N LEU A 96 -7.64 -20.02 5.41
CA LEU A 96 -8.46 -20.50 6.52
C LEU A 96 -8.56 -19.51 7.65
N ILE A 97 -7.49 -18.78 7.95
CA ILE A 97 -7.52 -17.67 8.90
C ILE A 97 -8.45 -16.57 8.40
N ALA A 98 -8.36 -16.19 7.12
CA ALA A 98 -9.24 -15.18 6.53
C ALA A 98 -10.71 -15.60 6.56
N ALA A 99 -11.03 -16.85 6.21
CA ALA A 99 -12.39 -17.39 6.31
C ALA A 99 -12.89 -17.43 7.76
N ALA A 100 -12.04 -17.84 8.71
CA ALA A 100 -12.37 -17.86 10.13
C ALA A 100 -12.72 -16.48 10.65
N ARG A 101 -11.97 -15.45 10.22
CA ARG A 101 -12.28 -14.06 10.52
C ARG A 101 -13.64 -13.67 9.93
N THR A 102 -13.93 -13.95 8.67
CA THR A 102 -15.24 -13.62 8.06
C THR A 102 -16.40 -14.23 8.84
N LEU A 103 -16.29 -15.51 9.17
CA LEU A 103 -17.33 -16.28 9.84
C LEU A 103 -17.53 -15.91 11.32
N ASN A 104 -16.57 -15.20 11.92
CA ASN A 104 -16.56 -14.83 13.34
C ASN A 104 -16.47 -13.29 13.56
N GLY A 105 -17.03 -12.50 12.65
CA GLY A 105 -17.23 -11.06 12.87
C GLY A 105 -16.10 -10.14 12.38
N ASN A 106 -15.18 -10.63 11.57
CA ASN A 106 -14.09 -9.91 10.89
C ASN A 106 -12.98 -9.33 11.79
N GLY A 107 -13.00 -9.62 13.10
CA GLY A 107 -11.96 -9.18 14.03
C GLY A 107 -10.56 -9.70 13.68
N PRO A 108 -9.48 -9.09 14.22
CA PRO A 108 -8.13 -9.62 14.08
C PRO A 108 -8.01 -11.05 14.65
N ALA A 109 -7.21 -11.88 13.99
CA ALA A 109 -6.94 -13.25 14.39
C ALA A 109 -5.62 -13.36 15.17
N TYR A 110 -5.60 -14.21 16.20
CA TYR A 110 -4.41 -14.51 16.99
C TYR A 110 -4.25 -16.02 17.14
N LEU A 111 -3.00 -16.49 17.06
CA LEU A 111 -2.63 -17.89 17.30
C LEU A 111 -2.18 -18.04 18.75
N VAL A 112 -2.94 -18.77 19.54
CA VAL A 112 -2.66 -19.02 20.96
C VAL A 112 -1.91 -20.35 21.09
N PRO A 113 -0.63 -20.33 21.50
CA PRO A 113 0.13 -21.57 21.64
C PRO A 113 -0.31 -22.37 22.87
N LEU A 114 -0.53 -23.67 22.68
CA LEU A 114 -0.85 -24.62 23.73
C LEU A 114 0.39 -25.43 24.15
N ALA A 115 0.33 -26.02 25.34
CA ALA A 115 1.46 -26.72 25.95
C ALA A 115 1.90 -27.99 25.19
N ASP A 116 1.01 -28.58 24.41
CA ASP A 116 1.25 -29.78 23.59
C ASP A 116 1.79 -29.47 22.18
N GLY A 117 2.01 -28.18 21.86
CA GLY A 117 2.48 -27.72 20.56
C GLY A 117 1.36 -27.47 19.55
N ALA A 118 0.10 -27.68 19.92
CA ALA A 118 -1.05 -27.23 19.14
C ALA A 118 -1.25 -25.71 19.27
N LEU A 119 -2.08 -25.14 18.39
CA LEU A 119 -2.45 -23.73 18.41
C LEU A 119 -3.97 -23.60 18.39
N ASP A 120 -4.51 -22.67 19.17
CA ASP A 120 -5.89 -22.22 18.99
C ASP A 120 -5.92 -20.95 18.14
N VAL A 121 -6.91 -20.85 17.26
CA VAL A 121 -7.15 -19.67 16.43
C VAL A 121 -8.28 -18.87 17.05
N VAL A 122 -7.95 -17.68 17.53
CA VAL A 122 -8.88 -16.81 18.25
C VAL A 122 -9.17 -15.56 17.43
N ILE A 123 -10.45 -15.24 17.25
CA ILE A 123 -10.89 -14.03 16.55
C ILE A 123 -11.47 -13.06 17.57
N LEU A 124 -10.98 -11.81 17.60
CA LEU A 124 -11.55 -10.79 18.48
C LEU A 124 -13.02 -10.53 18.14
N SER A 125 -13.88 -10.50 19.17
CA SER A 125 -15.34 -10.44 19.01
C SER A 125 -16.01 -9.22 19.66
N ASP A 126 -15.22 -8.33 20.28
CA ASP A 126 -15.71 -7.09 20.87
C ASP A 126 -16.27 -6.09 19.84
N VAL A 127 -16.83 -4.99 20.35
CA VAL A 127 -17.09 -3.80 19.51
C VAL A 127 -15.77 -3.18 19.10
N LEU A 128 -15.39 -3.41 17.85
CA LEU A 128 -14.12 -2.96 17.28
C LEU A 128 -14.24 -1.59 16.62
N PRO A 129 -13.13 -0.82 16.54
CA PRO A 129 -13.13 0.47 15.87
C PRO A 129 -13.29 0.32 14.35
N HIS A 130 -13.81 1.38 13.72
CA HIS A 130 -14.04 1.47 12.29
C HIS A 130 -13.37 2.70 11.70
N LEU A 131 -13.04 2.64 10.41
CA LEU A 131 -12.57 3.79 9.65
C LEU A 131 -13.75 4.58 9.08
N SER A 132 -13.45 5.73 8.50
CA SER A 132 -14.40 6.41 7.61
C SER A 132 -14.70 5.53 6.38
N LEU A 133 -15.88 5.69 5.80
CA LEU A 133 -16.30 4.92 4.62
C LEU A 133 -15.27 4.97 3.47
N PRO A 134 -14.71 6.13 3.07
CA PRO A 134 -13.70 6.19 2.02
C PRO A 134 -12.42 5.42 2.37
N ALA A 135 -11.94 5.57 3.61
CA ALA A 135 -10.72 4.93 4.07
C ALA A 135 -10.88 3.39 4.18
N ALA A 136 -12.03 2.93 4.67
CA ALA A 136 -12.37 1.51 4.76
C ALA A 136 -12.38 0.84 3.38
N LEU A 137 -13.06 1.46 2.41
CA LEU A 137 -13.11 0.96 1.03
C LEU A 137 -11.71 0.97 0.40
N THR A 138 -10.94 2.04 0.58
CA THR A 138 -9.60 2.16 0.00
C THR A 138 -8.63 1.10 0.55
N VAL A 139 -8.60 0.91 1.88
CA VAL A 139 -7.81 -0.17 2.51
C VAL A 139 -8.30 -1.54 2.07
N GLY A 140 -9.62 -1.76 2.07
CA GLY A 140 -10.21 -3.05 1.71
C GLY A 140 -9.93 -3.47 0.27
N LEU A 141 -10.14 -2.56 -0.69
CA LEU A 141 -9.87 -2.82 -2.10
C LEU A 141 -8.38 -3.05 -2.38
N GLY A 142 -7.49 -2.35 -1.65
CA GLY A 142 -6.05 -2.61 -1.73
C GLY A 142 -5.67 -4.04 -1.29
N ASN A 143 -6.48 -4.68 -0.44
CA ASN A 143 -6.26 -6.04 0.05
C ASN A 143 -6.94 -7.13 -0.78
N LEU A 144 -7.72 -6.76 -1.80
CA LEU A 144 -8.38 -7.72 -2.67
C LEU A 144 -7.34 -8.38 -3.58
N ARG A 145 -7.22 -9.72 -3.48
CA ARG A 145 -6.14 -10.48 -4.14
C ARG A 145 -6.35 -10.62 -5.65
N THR A 146 -7.58 -10.51 -6.12
CA THR A 146 -7.96 -10.67 -7.52
C THR A 146 -8.34 -9.33 -8.13
N ALA A 147 -8.13 -9.18 -9.43
CA ALA A 147 -8.68 -8.07 -10.20
C ALA A 147 -10.03 -8.44 -10.81
N ASP A 148 -10.73 -9.44 -10.24
CA ASP A 148 -12.01 -9.92 -10.75
C ASP A 148 -13.12 -8.93 -10.36
N PRO A 149 -13.82 -8.31 -11.33
CA PRO A 149 -14.94 -7.41 -11.06
C PRO A 149 -16.03 -8.05 -10.19
N ASP A 150 -16.26 -9.36 -10.31
CA ASP A 150 -17.31 -10.06 -9.55
C ASP A 150 -16.91 -10.21 -8.07
N ASP A 151 -15.65 -10.54 -7.77
CA ASP A 151 -15.13 -10.57 -6.40
C ASP A 151 -15.15 -9.18 -5.77
N LEU A 152 -14.78 -8.15 -6.53
CA LEU A 152 -14.82 -6.76 -6.06
C LEU A 152 -16.25 -6.35 -5.70
N LYS A 153 -17.19 -6.61 -6.60
CA LYS A 153 -18.61 -6.35 -6.37
C LYS A 153 -19.12 -7.10 -5.13
N ARG A 154 -18.78 -8.39 -5.01
CA ARG A 154 -19.15 -9.21 -3.85
C ARG A 154 -18.61 -8.63 -2.54
N ALA A 155 -17.32 -8.25 -2.50
CA ALA A 155 -16.70 -7.65 -1.32
C ALA A 155 -17.39 -6.35 -0.89
N VAL A 156 -17.71 -5.47 -1.83
CA VAL A 156 -18.42 -4.19 -1.55
C VAL A 156 -19.83 -4.46 -1.03
N LEU A 157 -20.57 -5.40 -1.64
CA LEU A 157 -21.91 -5.76 -1.18
C LEU A 157 -21.89 -6.38 0.22
N ALA A 158 -20.92 -7.24 0.51
CA ALA A 158 -20.77 -7.86 1.82
C ALA A 158 -20.44 -6.82 2.89
N TYR A 159 -19.52 -5.90 2.59
CA TYR A 159 -19.19 -4.77 3.45
C TYR A 159 -20.41 -3.88 3.72
N ALA A 160 -21.16 -3.51 2.67
CA ALA A 160 -22.37 -2.72 2.79
C ALA A 160 -23.42 -3.41 3.69
N ALA A 161 -23.59 -4.73 3.55
CA ALA A 161 -24.49 -5.51 4.39
C ALA A 161 -24.08 -5.54 5.85
N GLN A 162 -22.79 -5.75 6.12
CA GLN A 162 -22.24 -5.79 7.48
C GLN A 162 -22.32 -4.43 8.17
N ARG A 163 -22.17 -3.33 7.41
CA ARG A 163 -22.24 -1.95 7.90
C ARG A 163 -23.63 -1.31 7.84
N GLY A 164 -24.64 -2.03 7.34
CA GLY A 164 -26.00 -1.51 7.19
C GLY A 164 -26.10 -0.31 6.23
N LEU A 165 -25.22 -0.25 5.21
CA LEU A 165 -25.20 0.80 4.20
C LEU A 165 -26.29 0.55 3.14
N SER A 166 -26.79 1.61 2.50
CA SER A 166 -27.55 1.44 1.25
C SER A 166 -26.58 1.32 0.08
N PHE A 167 -27.03 0.68 -1.00
CA PHE A 167 -26.24 0.56 -2.22
C PHE A 167 -27.12 0.81 -3.45
N GLN A 168 -26.50 1.35 -4.50
CA GLN A 168 -27.06 1.46 -5.84
C GLN A 168 -26.01 0.99 -6.84
N GLU A 169 -26.44 0.22 -7.83
CA GLU A 169 -25.58 -0.25 -8.91
C GLU A 169 -26.00 0.45 -10.20
N ASP A 170 -25.05 1.08 -10.86
CA ASP A 170 -25.20 1.61 -12.22
C ASP A 170 -24.05 1.13 -13.08
N SER A 171 -24.34 0.13 -13.92
CA SER A 171 -23.40 -0.41 -14.91
C SER A 171 -22.09 -0.87 -14.26
N ASP A 172 -21.02 -0.07 -14.41
CA ASP A 172 -19.67 -0.36 -13.90
C ASP A 172 -19.37 0.36 -12.57
N ARG A 173 -20.38 0.97 -11.93
CA ARG A 173 -20.22 1.71 -10.67
C ARG A 173 -21.14 1.17 -9.58
N LEU A 174 -20.59 1.09 -8.37
CA LEU A 174 -21.34 0.84 -7.13
C LEU A 174 -21.30 2.09 -6.28
N GLU A 175 -22.46 2.63 -5.97
CA GLU A 175 -22.59 3.68 -4.97
C GLU A 175 -23.03 3.06 -3.64
N VAL A 176 -22.30 3.37 -2.57
CA VAL A 176 -22.65 3.00 -1.20
C VAL A 176 -22.86 4.24 -0.36
N SER A 177 -23.89 4.23 0.46
CA SER A 177 -24.30 5.40 1.25
C SER A 177 -24.66 4.99 2.66
N SER A 178 -24.13 5.70 3.65
CA SER A 178 -24.49 5.53 5.05
C SER A 178 -25.70 6.39 5.42
N SER A 179 -26.37 6.04 6.52
CA SER A 179 -27.57 6.75 6.98
C SER A 179 -27.30 8.19 7.46
N ASP A 180 -26.05 8.51 7.80
CA ASP A 180 -25.57 9.84 8.17
C ASP A 180 -25.21 10.73 6.96
N GLY A 181 -25.32 10.20 5.73
CA GLY A 181 -25.18 10.95 4.49
C GLY A 181 -23.81 10.86 3.82
N ASN A 182 -22.86 10.09 4.35
CA ASN A 182 -21.59 9.85 3.66
C ASN A 182 -21.82 8.90 2.49
N THR A 183 -21.20 9.18 1.35
CA THR A 183 -21.34 8.36 0.14
C THR A 183 -19.97 8.07 -0.49
N ALA A 184 -19.86 6.92 -1.14
CA ALA A 184 -18.70 6.54 -1.93
C ALA A 184 -19.16 5.84 -3.20
N SER A 185 -18.50 6.16 -4.31
CA SER A 185 -18.66 5.52 -5.61
C SER A 185 -17.43 4.67 -5.90
N ILE A 186 -17.63 3.41 -6.28
CA ILE A 186 -16.57 2.47 -6.62
C ILE A 186 -16.69 2.16 -8.12
N ASP A 187 -15.62 2.36 -8.87
CA ASP A 187 -15.47 1.84 -10.24
C ASP A 187 -15.09 0.37 -10.16
N ILE A 188 -15.99 -0.54 -10.54
CA ILE A 188 -15.81 -1.98 -10.38
C ILE A 188 -14.69 -2.50 -11.29
N ILE A 189 -14.48 -1.87 -12.44
CA ILE A 189 -13.49 -2.30 -13.43
C ILE A 189 -12.09 -1.87 -13.01
N ARG A 190 -11.95 -0.67 -12.45
CA ARG A 190 -10.66 -0.11 -12.04
C ARG A 190 -10.32 -0.36 -10.58
N GLY A 191 -11.31 -0.70 -9.76
CA GLY A 191 -11.19 -0.82 -8.32
C GLY A 191 -10.87 0.49 -7.61
N THR A 192 -11.21 1.63 -8.22
CA THR A 192 -10.97 2.96 -7.64
C THR A 192 -12.16 3.43 -6.84
N VAL A 193 -11.89 4.07 -5.71
CA VAL A 193 -12.90 4.75 -4.88
C VAL A 193 -12.96 6.22 -5.30
N ASP A 194 -14.15 6.80 -5.28
CA ASP A 194 -14.41 8.22 -5.49
C ASP A 194 -15.45 8.69 -4.47
N CYS A 195 -15.19 9.81 -3.80
CA CYS A 195 -16.02 10.32 -2.71
C CYS A 195 -16.27 11.82 -2.90
N PRO A 196 -17.50 12.31 -2.70
CA PRO A 196 -17.80 13.74 -2.81
C PRO A 196 -16.96 14.62 -1.88
N GLU A 197 -16.59 14.09 -0.70
CA GLU A 197 -15.75 14.78 0.29
C GLU A 197 -14.37 15.17 -0.26
N TRP A 198 -13.89 14.48 -1.29
CA TRP A 198 -12.61 14.80 -1.92
C TRP A 198 -12.70 16.00 -2.87
N ASP A 199 -13.88 16.46 -3.29
CA ASP A 199 -14.08 17.68 -4.11
C ASP A 199 -13.12 17.76 -5.32
N GLY A 200 -12.96 16.64 -6.05
CA GLY A 200 -12.05 16.54 -7.21
C GLY A 200 -10.55 16.56 -6.87
N LYS A 201 -10.19 16.40 -5.59
CA LYS A 201 -8.79 16.28 -5.12
C LYS A 201 -8.29 14.84 -5.08
N ASN A 202 -9.09 13.87 -5.50
CA ASN A 202 -8.64 12.49 -5.59
C ASN A 202 -7.49 12.38 -6.60
N LEU A 203 -6.39 11.81 -6.14
CA LEU A 203 -5.25 11.52 -6.99
C LEU A 203 -5.36 10.06 -7.40
N SER A 204 -5.37 9.78 -8.70
CA SER A 204 -5.12 8.43 -9.18
C SER A 204 -3.65 8.07 -8.99
N LEU A 205 -3.32 6.77 -9.02
CA LEU A 205 -1.93 6.34 -9.06
C LEU A 205 -1.18 6.95 -10.26
N SER A 206 -1.80 7.00 -11.44
CA SER A 206 -1.22 7.60 -12.65
C SER A 206 -0.93 9.10 -12.52
N ASN A 207 -1.77 9.83 -11.78
CA ASN A 207 -1.53 11.23 -11.45
C ASN A 207 -0.23 11.39 -10.64
N VAL A 208 -0.05 10.56 -9.61
CA VAL A 208 1.16 10.59 -8.77
C VAL A 208 2.40 10.11 -9.53
N GLN A 209 2.28 9.08 -10.37
CA GLN A 209 3.36 8.64 -11.27
C GLN A 209 3.82 9.78 -12.19
N SER A 210 2.87 10.51 -12.78
CA SER A 210 3.15 11.63 -13.67
C SER A 210 3.88 12.75 -12.94
N ASP A 211 3.44 13.07 -11.72
CA ASP A 211 4.08 14.08 -10.87
C ASP A 211 5.50 13.68 -10.44
N ALA A 212 5.79 12.37 -10.37
CA ALA A 212 7.10 11.86 -10.01
C ALA A 212 8.07 11.79 -11.20
N ALA A 213 7.59 11.49 -12.41
CA ALA A 213 8.40 10.90 -13.47
C ALA A 213 9.71 11.63 -13.79
N LEU A 214 9.63 12.92 -14.16
CA LEU A 214 10.82 13.68 -14.57
C LEU A 214 11.72 14.06 -13.39
N VAL A 215 11.13 14.42 -12.24
CA VAL A 215 11.90 14.77 -11.04
C VAL A 215 12.65 13.55 -10.50
N SER A 216 12.01 12.38 -10.53
CA SER A 216 12.59 11.07 -10.21
C SER A 216 13.77 10.76 -11.14
N ALA A 217 13.58 10.92 -12.46
CA ALA A 217 14.61 10.66 -13.45
C ALA A 217 15.85 11.56 -13.24
N GLU A 218 15.66 12.86 -13.00
CA GLU A 218 16.80 13.78 -12.82
C GLU A 218 17.59 13.49 -11.55
N HIS A 219 16.92 13.21 -10.42
CA HIS A 219 17.63 12.82 -9.19
C HIS A 219 18.36 11.49 -9.35
N GLN A 220 17.80 10.56 -10.13
CA GLN A 220 18.44 9.30 -10.41
C GLN A 220 19.71 9.48 -11.27
N LEU A 221 19.64 10.34 -12.30
CA LEU A 221 20.82 10.74 -13.09
C LEU A 221 21.90 11.40 -12.23
N LEU A 222 21.51 12.27 -11.29
CA LEU A 222 22.46 12.87 -10.34
C LEU A 222 23.13 11.79 -9.47
N PHE A 223 22.34 10.87 -8.91
CA PHE A 223 22.86 9.80 -8.06
C PHE A 223 23.85 8.91 -8.81
N GLU A 224 23.50 8.46 -10.01
CA GLU A 224 24.34 7.61 -10.85
C GLU A 224 25.61 8.34 -11.33
N GLY A 225 25.52 9.63 -11.62
CA GLY A 225 26.68 10.45 -11.97
C GLY A 225 27.60 10.74 -10.79
N THR A 226 27.05 10.85 -9.57
CA THR A 226 27.83 11.13 -8.34
C THR A 226 28.43 9.85 -7.76
N TYR A 227 27.66 8.76 -7.74
CA TYR A 227 28.08 7.47 -7.20
C TYR A 227 27.88 6.36 -8.23
N PRO A 228 28.71 6.34 -9.30
CA PRO A 228 28.61 5.29 -10.31
C PRO A 228 28.88 3.92 -9.69
N ASP A 229 28.07 2.93 -10.12
CA ASP A 229 28.08 1.54 -9.64
C ASP A 229 28.06 1.42 -8.10
N ALA A 230 27.24 2.23 -7.45
CA ALA A 230 27.15 2.25 -5.99
C ALA A 230 26.65 0.93 -5.40
N HIS A 231 27.36 0.44 -4.39
CA HIS A 231 26.88 -0.56 -3.45
C HIS A 231 26.34 0.14 -2.20
N VAL A 232 25.07 -0.12 -1.86
CA VAL A 232 24.40 0.48 -0.72
C VAL A 232 24.01 -0.57 0.31
N THR A 233 24.33 -0.31 1.57
CA THR A 233 23.90 -1.09 2.73
C THR A 233 23.16 -0.20 3.71
N VAL A 234 22.17 -0.73 4.42
CA VAL A 234 21.34 0.04 5.36
C VAL A 234 21.31 -0.60 6.73
N ASP A 235 21.34 0.23 7.77
CA ASP A 235 20.99 -0.17 9.13
C ASP A 235 19.57 0.32 9.47
N PRO A 236 18.59 -0.60 9.59
CA PRO A 236 17.21 -0.24 9.92
C PRO A 236 17.05 0.45 11.27
N HIS A 237 17.95 0.19 12.23
CA HIS A 237 17.85 0.71 13.60
C HIS A 237 18.26 2.18 13.70
N THR A 238 19.15 2.61 12.82
CA THR A 238 19.63 4.00 12.75
C THR A 238 19.06 4.76 11.55
N ALA A 239 18.25 4.11 10.71
CA ALA A 239 17.72 4.67 9.46
C ALA A 239 18.82 5.31 8.58
N THR A 240 20.01 4.71 8.56
CA THR A 240 21.19 5.24 7.88
C THR A 240 21.66 4.27 6.82
N ALA A 241 21.86 4.77 5.60
CA ALA A 241 22.49 4.05 4.51
C ALA A 241 23.94 4.47 4.33
N THR A 242 24.80 3.50 4.03
CA THR A 242 26.17 3.73 3.57
C THR A 242 26.23 3.47 2.08
N ILE A 243 26.65 4.48 1.32
CA ILE A 243 26.84 4.44 -0.13
C ILE A 243 28.33 4.27 -0.39
N LYS A 244 28.70 3.28 -1.20
CA LYS A 244 30.08 3.06 -1.64
C LYS A 244 30.12 2.93 -3.16
N SER A 245 30.72 3.90 -3.83
CA SER A 245 30.98 3.81 -5.27
C SER A 245 32.10 2.80 -5.55
N ALA A 246 32.04 2.17 -6.72
CA ALA A 246 33.13 1.32 -7.22
C ALA A 246 34.49 2.06 -7.31
N TYR A 247 34.49 3.39 -7.40
CA TYR A 247 35.69 4.21 -7.51
C TYR A 247 36.23 4.73 -6.17
N GLY A 248 35.70 4.24 -5.05
CA GLY A 248 36.21 4.49 -3.71
C GLY A 248 35.58 5.67 -2.96
N GLU A 249 34.68 6.42 -3.61
CA GLU A 249 33.88 7.43 -2.93
C GLU A 249 32.88 6.77 -1.98
N SER A 250 32.73 7.35 -0.79
CA SER A 250 31.78 6.86 0.21
C SER A 250 31.03 8.00 0.87
N ALA A 251 29.74 7.79 1.08
CA ALA A 251 28.88 8.74 1.76
C ALA A 251 27.89 8.04 2.68
N THR A 252 27.35 8.79 3.62
CA THR A 252 26.21 8.37 4.44
C THR A 252 24.99 9.19 4.05
N ALA A 253 23.84 8.54 3.99
CA ALA A 253 22.55 9.18 3.75
C ALA A 253 21.54 8.69 4.78
N GLU A 254 20.55 9.51 5.08
CA GLU A 254 19.36 9.00 5.73
C GLU A 254 18.60 8.10 4.76
N ALA A 255 18.01 7.03 5.26
CA ALA A 255 17.32 6.03 4.47
C ALA A 255 15.91 5.80 5.01
N THR A 256 14.94 5.90 4.11
CA THR A 256 13.59 5.39 4.32
C THR A 256 13.50 4.02 3.66
N ILE A 257 13.19 2.98 4.45
CA ILE A 257 12.93 1.64 3.95
C ILE A 257 11.50 1.61 3.44
N LEU A 258 11.34 1.50 2.13
CA LEU A 258 10.04 1.51 1.47
C LEU A 258 9.38 0.15 1.50
N ALA A 259 10.14 -0.86 1.08
CA ALA A 259 9.65 -2.21 0.87
C ALA A 259 10.80 -3.23 0.97
N VAL A 260 10.47 -4.44 1.34
CA VAL A 260 11.30 -5.63 1.09
C VAL A 260 10.95 -6.14 -0.30
N VAL A 261 11.99 -6.44 -1.10
CA VAL A 261 11.85 -6.82 -2.50
C VAL A 261 12.48 -8.19 -2.74
N ASP A 262 11.64 -9.18 -3.04
CA ASP A 262 12.06 -10.53 -3.45
C ASP A 262 11.31 -10.97 -4.72
N HIS A 263 10.52 -12.05 -4.68
CA HIS A 263 9.53 -12.35 -5.71
C HIS A 263 8.32 -11.41 -5.62
N ASN A 264 8.09 -10.83 -4.44
CA ASN A 264 7.05 -9.87 -4.14
C ASN A 264 7.66 -8.55 -3.66
N TRP A 265 6.87 -7.50 -3.82
CA TRP A 265 7.00 -6.22 -3.15
C TRP A 265 6.14 -6.26 -1.90
N THR A 266 6.78 -6.23 -0.74
CA THR A 266 6.11 -6.12 0.56
C THR A 266 6.48 -4.77 1.15
N TRP A 267 5.49 -3.89 1.32
CA TRP A 267 5.72 -2.61 1.98
C TRP A 267 6.37 -2.81 3.34
N ALA A 268 7.35 -1.99 3.71
CA ALA A 268 8.12 -2.20 4.92
C ALA A 268 7.28 -1.99 6.19
N TRP A 269 6.19 -1.24 6.11
CA TRP A 269 5.18 -1.12 7.17
C TRP A 269 4.32 -2.39 7.35
N ASN A 270 4.39 -3.32 6.39
CA ASN A 270 3.74 -4.64 6.43
C ASN A 270 4.75 -5.78 6.67
N ASP A 271 6.03 -5.48 6.88
CA ASP A 271 7.06 -6.48 7.16
C ASP A 271 7.25 -6.64 8.67
N GLU A 272 7.02 -7.83 9.21
CA GLU A 272 7.04 -8.09 10.65
C GLU A 272 8.37 -7.72 11.34
N LYS A 273 9.49 -7.85 10.64
CA LYS A 273 10.82 -7.57 11.20
C LYS A 273 11.18 -6.10 11.13
N LEU A 274 10.59 -5.34 10.20
CA LEU A 274 10.96 -3.97 9.90
C LEU A 274 9.92 -2.94 10.32
N MET A 275 8.64 -3.31 10.47
CA MET A 275 7.53 -2.37 10.69
C MET A 275 7.72 -1.46 11.91
N HIS A 276 8.56 -1.86 12.86
CA HIS A 276 8.87 -1.09 14.07
C HIS A 276 10.23 -0.36 14.02
N SER A 277 10.97 -0.50 12.92
CA SER A 277 12.28 0.13 12.77
C SER A 277 12.15 1.62 12.44
N PRO A 278 13.07 2.48 12.92
CA PRO A 278 13.09 3.90 12.56
C PRO A 278 13.11 4.15 11.05
N GLY A 279 13.76 3.27 10.27
CA GLY A 279 13.80 3.34 8.81
C GLY A 279 12.43 3.27 8.13
N VAL A 280 11.39 2.73 8.79
CA VAL A 280 10.05 2.57 8.23
C VAL A 280 9.09 3.71 8.61
N THR A 281 9.42 4.51 9.63
CA THR A 281 8.48 5.51 10.18
C THR A 281 7.97 6.49 9.12
N ARG A 282 8.83 6.91 8.18
CA ARG A 282 8.41 7.79 7.07
C ARG A 282 7.52 7.07 6.05
N ALA A 283 7.74 5.78 5.80
CA ALA A 283 6.91 5.00 4.89
C ALA A 283 5.45 4.87 5.38
N LEU A 284 5.16 5.07 6.67
CA LEU A 284 3.78 5.16 7.16
C LEU A 284 3.01 6.34 6.57
N GLY A 285 3.70 7.42 6.19
CA GLY A 285 3.08 8.57 5.50
C GLY A 285 2.50 8.19 4.14
N LEU A 286 3.05 7.16 3.48
CA LEU A 286 2.53 6.63 2.23
C LEU A 286 1.15 6.00 2.43
N LYS A 287 1.00 5.24 3.52
CA LYS A 287 -0.25 4.57 3.89
C LYS A 287 -1.36 5.58 4.16
N ALA A 288 -1.05 6.60 4.98
CA ALA A 288 -1.99 7.69 5.26
C ALA A 288 -2.38 8.44 3.98
N PHE A 289 -1.39 8.80 3.15
CA PHE A 289 -1.66 9.47 1.88
C PHE A 289 -2.58 8.64 0.97
N ALA A 290 -2.35 7.34 0.86
CA ALA A 290 -3.17 6.45 0.06
C ALA A 290 -4.63 6.43 0.52
N MET A 291 -4.86 6.36 1.84
CA MET A 291 -6.21 6.40 2.43
C MET A 291 -6.90 7.75 2.22
N ASP A 292 -6.16 8.86 2.37
CA ASP A 292 -6.69 10.22 2.22
C ASP A 292 -7.04 10.57 0.76
N ASN A 293 -6.43 9.89 -0.21
CA ASN A 293 -6.59 10.16 -1.64
C ASN A 293 -7.32 9.06 -2.43
N GLY A 294 -7.67 7.94 -1.78
CA GLY A 294 -8.38 6.85 -2.44
C GLY A 294 -7.52 5.99 -3.38
N ILE A 295 -6.27 5.70 -3.03
CA ILE A 295 -5.31 4.96 -3.86
C ILE A 295 -5.06 3.54 -3.28
N PRO A 296 -5.93 2.56 -3.58
CA PRO A 296 -5.83 1.20 -3.02
C PRO A 296 -4.54 0.48 -3.42
N GLU A 297 -3.94 0.79 -4.58
CA GLU A 297 -2.72 0.14 -5.08
C GLU A 297 -1.51 0.33 -4.16
N LEU A 298 -1.55 1.34 -3.28
CA LEU A 298 -0.50 1.62 -2.31
C LEU A 298 -0.70 0.90 -0.96
N LEU A 299 -1.79 0.13 -0.81
CA LEU A 299 -2.19 -0.50 0.46
C LEU A 299 -2.17 -2.03 0.44
N GLY A 300 -1.82 -2.66 -0.69
CA GLY A 300 -1.76 -4.11 -0.81
C GLY A 300 -0.66 -4.78 0.02
N GLN A 301 -0.96 -5.95 0.60
CA GLN A 301 -0.07 -6.64 1.55
C GLN A 301 1.20 -7.23 0.91
N ALA A 302 1.04 -7.87 -0.26
CA ALA A 302 2.15 -8.42 -1.04
C ALA A 302 1.78 -8.33 -2.52
N ILE A 303 2.58 -7.57 -3.27
CA ILE A 303 2.32 -7.29 -4.69
C ILE A 303 3.39 -8.04 -5.49
N PRO A 304 3.05 -8.89 -6.49
CA PRO A 304 4.06 -9.52 -7.33
C PRO A 304 5.06 -8.49 -7.88
N LEU A 305 6.36 -8.78 -7.85
CA LEU A 305 7.38 -7.76 -8.16
C LEU A 305 7.21 -7.15 -9.56
N HIS A 306 6.85 -7.96 -10.56
CA HIS A 306 6.59 -7.47 -11.92
C HIS A 306 5.46 -6.43 -11.95
N ARG A 307 4.41 -6.65 -11.15
CA ARG A 307 3.29 -5.73 -11.05
C ARG A 307 3.69 -4.45 -10.33
N ALA A 308 4.50 -4.54 -9.27
CA ALA A 308 5.05 -3.37 -8.60
C ALA A 308 5.91 -2.51 -9.54
N GLN A 309 6.65 -3.13 -10.46
CA GLN A 309 7.44 -2.44 -11.50
C GLN A 309 6.55 -1.78 -12.56
N GLU A 310 5.49 -2.46 -13.03
CA GLU A 310 4.50 -1.86 -13.94
C GLU A 310 3.83 -0.63 -13.32
N LEU A 311 3.54 -0.69 -12.02
CA LEU A 311 2.96 0.41 -11.24
C LEU A 311 4.00 1.44 -10.77
N ALA A 312 5.29 1.24 -11.07
CA ALA A 312 6.40 2.11 -10.67
C ALA A 312 6.30 2.57 -9.20
N LEU A 313 6.01 1.64 -8.28
CA LEU A 313 5.71 1.95 -6.88
C LEU A 313 6.86 2.69 -6.18
N GLU A 314 8.09 2.43 -6.58
CA GLU A 314 9.28 3.15 -6.08
C GLU A 314 9.29 4.62 -6.48
N SER A 315 8.73 4.94 -7.66
CA SER A 315 8.65 6.31 -8.18
C SER A 315 7.45 7.05 -7.59
N VAL A 316 6.31 6.38 -7.42
CA VAL A 316 5.08 6.95 -6.81
C VAL A 316 5.32 7.44 -5.38
N ALA A 317 6.12 6.72 -4.60
CA ALA A 317 6.37 7.10 -3.22
C ALA A 317 7.22 8.39 -3.08
N LYS A 318 8.00 8.75 -4.10
CA LYS A 318 8.93 9.89 -4.05
C LYS A 318 8.25 11.24 -3.82
N PRO A 319 7.25 11.66 -4.60
CA PRO A 319 6.56 12.93 -4.35
C PRO A 319 5.80 12.95 -3.02
N ILE A 320 5.32 11.80 -2.55
CA ILE A 320 4.57 11.66 -1.30
C ILE A 320 5.51 11.85 -0.09
N LEU A 321 6.65 11.14 -0.10
CA LEU A 321 7.62 11.15 0.99
C LEU A 321 8.66 12.28 0.86
N ARG A 322 8.70 12.95 -0.29
CA ARG A 322 9.65 14.02 -0.66
C ARG A 322 11.11 13.56 -0.62
N GLU A 323 11.36 12.33 -1.01
CA GLU A 323 12.67 11.72 -1.14
C GLU A 323 12.81 11.15 -2.55
N TRP A 324 13.81 11.61 -3.31
CA TRP A 324 13.77 11.48 -4.77
C TRP A 324 14.77 10.48 -5.35
N VAL A 325 15.75 10.04 -4.57
CA VAL A 325 16.71 9.01 -4.97
C VAL A 325 16.26 7.67 -4.42
N HIS A 326 16.14 6.66 -5.27
CA HIS A 326 15.85 5.31 -4.82
C HIS A 326 17.05 4.38 -5.06
N VAL A 327 17.18 3.33 -4.26
CA VAL A 327 18.17 2.28 -4.49
C VAL A 327 17.70 0.96 -3.88
N VAL A 328 18.13 -0.15 -4.45
CA VAL A 328 17.98 -1.45 -3.79
C VAL A 328 19.24 -1.75 -2.98
N ALA A 329 19.06 -1.95 -1.67
CA ALA A 329 20.14 -2.22 -0.73
C ALA A 329 19.99 -3.59 -0.05
N SER A 330 21.08 -4.12 0.49
CA SER A 330 21.04 -5.30 1.35
C SER A 330 20.72 -4.93 2.79
N LEU A 331 19.78 -5.65 3.39
CA LEU A 331 19.50 -5.65 4.82
C LEU A 331 20.52 -6.53 5.56
N PRO A 332 20.72 -6.33 6.89
CA PRO A 332 21.63 -7.14 7.69
C PRO A 332 21.31 -8.64 7.70
N ASP A 333 20.05 -9.00 7.49
CA ASP A 333 19.57 -10.39 7.43
C ASP A 333 19.69 -11.01 6.02
N GLY A 334 20.30 -10.31 5.06
CA GLY A 334 20.53 -10.77 3.69
C GLY A 334 19.37 -10.50 2.72
N ARG A 335 18.21 -10.03 3.20
CA ARG A 335 17.10 -9.63 2.32
C ARG A 335 17.44 -8.35 1.56
N ARG A 336 16.71 -8.08 0.48
CA ARG A 336 16.85 -6.85 -0.30
C ARG A 336 15.73 -5.89 0.05
N ALA A 337 16.06 -4.61 0.19
CA ALA A 337 15.10 -3.56 0.46
C ALA A 337 15.17 -2.46 -0.60
N MET A 338 14.01 -1.96 -1.01
CA MET A 338 13.89 -0.70 -1.74
C MET A 338 14.00 0.45 -0.74
N LEU A 339 14.93 1.35 -0.96
CA LEU A 339 15.17 2.52 -0.13
C LEU A 339 14.87 3.81 -0.89
N LEU A 340 14.41 4.82 -0.17
CA LEU A 340 14.58 6.21 -0.57
C LEU A 340 15.70 6.84 0.26
N LEU A 341 16.57 7.59 -0.40
CA LEU A 341 17.76 8.21 0.19
C LEU A 341 17.60 9.72 0.28
N ARG A 342 18.09 10.28 1.39
CA ARG A 342 18.16 11.72 1.62
C ARG A 342 19.53 12.14 2.14
N SER A 343 20.18 13.04 1.41
CA SER A 343 21.45 13.65 1.79
C SER A 343 21.60 15.01 1.10
N SER A 344 22.36 15.93 1.71
CA SER A 344 22.68 17.22 1.08
C SER A 344 23.47 17.06 -0.23
N GLN A 345 24.23 15.97 -0.36
CA GLN A 345 24.98 15.65 -1.58
C GLN A 345 24.09 15.16 -2.74
N LEU A 346 22.82 14.84 -2.46
CA LEU A 346 21.84 14.39 -3.45
C LEU A 346 20.86 15.51 -3.85
N GLN A 347 21.14 16.76 -3.46
CA GLN A 347 20.35 17.90 -3.88
C GLN A 347 20.70 18.28 -5.32
N LEU A 348 19.66 18.48 -6.14
CA LEU A 348 19.86 18.92 -7.51
C LEU A 348 20.55 20.30 -7.56
N PRO A 349 21.61 20.46 -8.37
CA PRO A 349 22.19 21.78 -8.65
C PRO A 349 21.20 22.63 -9.46
N ALA A 350 21.53 23.91 -9.68
CA ALA A 350 20.70 24.80 -10.51
C ALA A 350 20.42 24.21 -11.90
N ALA A 351 19.22 24.45 -12.42
CA ALA A 351 18.78 23.83 -13.68
C ALA A 351 19.57 24.38 -14.85
N THR A 352 20.13 23.49 -15.65
CA THR A 352 20.85 23.83 -16.88
C THR A 352 20.13 23.23 -18.07
N LYS A 353 20.36 23.77 -19.28
CA LYS A 353 19.85 23.17 -20.52
C LYS A 353 20.27 21.71 -20.64
N ALA A 354 21.51 21.40 -20.27
CA ALA A 354 22.04 20.05 -20.35
C ALA A 354 21.32 19.09 -19.37
N SER A 355 21.07 19.51 -18.12
CA SER A 355 20.37 18.66 -17.15
C SER A 355 18.90 18.45 -17.53
N ILE A 356 18.22 19.50 -18.00
CA ILE A 356 16.84 19.41 -18.49
C ILE A 356 16.76 18.50 -19.73
N ALA A 357 17.66 18.68 -20.71
CA ALA A 357 17.66 17.86 -21.92
C ALA A 357 17.95 16.38 -21.61
N ALA A 358 18.89 16.10 -20.71
CA ALA A 358 19.18 14.74 -20.25
C ALA A 358 17.95 14.11 -19.57
N THR A 359 17.28 14.86 -18.69
CA THR A 359 16.06 14.42 -17.98
C THR A 359 14.92 14.10 -18.94
N LEU A 360 14.66 14.99 -19.91
CA LEU A 360 13.61 14.80 -20.91
C LEU A 360 13.91 13.69 -21.93
N SER A 361 15.17 13.26 -22.02
CA SER A 361 15.58 12.13 -22.85
C SER A 361 15.36 10.78 -22.16
N CYS A 362 15.08 10.77 -20.85
CA CYS A 362 14.74 9.55 -20.13
C CYS A 362 13.36 9.04 -20.59
N PRO A 363 13.20 7.72 -20.82
CA PRO A 363 11.93 7.15 -21.24
C PRO A 363 10.86 7.35 -20.16
N LEU A 364 9.68 7.81 -20.57
CA LEU A 364 8.51 7.91 -19.70
C LEU A 364 7.67 6.61 -19.78
N PRO A 365 7.18 6.08 -18.64
CA PRO A 365 6.24 4.96 -18.65
C PRO A 365 4.94 5.28 -19.41
N PRO A 366 4.26 4.29 -20.02
CA PRO A 366 3.05 4.53 -20.81
C PRO A 366 1.89 5.18 -20.07
N MET A 367 1.80 4.99 -18.75
CA MET A 367 0.72 5.54 -17.91
C MET A 367 0.95 7.00 -17.49
N VAL A 368 2.10 7.58 -17.83
CA VAL A 368 2.45 8.95 -17.47
C VAL A 368 1.81 9.94 -18.44
N ASP A 369 1.08 10.90 -17.87
CA ASP A 369 0.70 12.11 -18.58
C ASP A 369 1.93 13.01 -18.71
N THR A 370 2.47 13.08 -19.92
CA THR A 370 3.66 13.86 -20.26
C THR A 370 3.50 15.34 -19.96
N GLN A 371 2.33 15.94 -20.24
CA GLN A 371 2.12 17.38 -20.02
C GLN A 371 2.08 17.69 -18.52
N ARG A 372 1.39 16.85 -17.74
CA ARG A 372 1.39 16.93 -16.29
C ARG A 372 2.80 16.78 -15.73
N ALA A 373 3.55 15.78 -16.18
CA ALA A 373 4.93 15.55 -15.73
C ALA A 373 5.84 16.77 -15.97
N ILE A 374 5.74 17.40 -17.14
CA ILE A 374 6.51 18.61 -17.47
C ILE A 374 6.09 19.80 -16.61
N SER A 375 4.79 19.99 -16.39
CA SER A 375 4.26 21.04 -15.52
C SER A 375 4.74 20.89 -14.07
N THR A 376 4.64 19.68 -13.53
CA THR A 376 5.10 19.37 -12.17
C THR A 376 6.62 19.54 -12.05
N TYR A 377 7.37 19.10 -13.06
CA TYR A 377 8.82 19.29 -13.12
C TYR A 377 9.21 20.77 -13.17
N SER A 378 8.55 21.58 -14.01
CA SER A 378 8.87 23.01 -14.11
C SER A 378 8.59 23.74 -12.80
N HIS A 379 7.48 23.41 -12.13
CA HIS A 379 7.14 23.92 -10.81
C HIS A 379 8.18 23.50 -9.76
N PHE A 380 8.55 22.22 -9.71
CA PHE A 380 9.55 21.70 -8.77
C PHE A 380 10.90 22.39 -8.93
N ARG A 381 11.34 22.60 -10.18
CA ARG A 381 12.61 23.26 -10.50
C ARG A 381 12.57 24.78 -10.37
N GLY A 382 11.39 25.38 -10.17
CA GLY A 382 11.21 26.83 -10.14
C GLY A 382 11.53 27.51 -11.47
N ILE A 383 11.34 26.80 -12.60
CA ILE A 383 11.62 27.30 -13.94
C ILE A 383 10.33 27.71 -14.66
N ALA A 384 10.41 28.79 -15.45
CA ALA A 384 9.24 29.26 -16.18
C ALA A 384 8.92 28.32 -17.35
N SER A 385 7.71 27.79 -17.38
CA SER A 385 7.13 27.06 -18.52
C SER A 385 6.12 27.93 -19.25
N SER A 386 6.30 28.12 -20.56
CA SER A 386 5.34 28.82 -21.42
C SER A 386 5.01 27.97 -22.63
N ALA A 387 3.72 27.78 -22.91
CA ALA A 387 3.28 27.21 -24.19
C ALA A 387 3.70 28.17 -25.31
N PHE A 388 4.46 27.65 -26.27
CA PHE A 388 4.84 28.39 -27.47
C PHE A 388 3.75 28.24 -28.54
N ASP A 389 3.19 27.04 -28.66
CA ASP A 389 2.00 26.69 -29.43
C ASP A 389 1.35 25.43 -28.84
N SER A 390 0.34 24.86 -29.51
CA SER A 390 -0.40 23.67 -29.02
C SER A 390 0.44 22.39 -28.92
N TYR A 391 1.62 22.34 -29.55
CA TYR A 391 2.49 21.17 -29.60
C TYR A 391 3.90 21.47 -29.10
N THR A 392 4.12 22.65 -28.51
CA THR A 392 5.46 23.10 -28.13
C THR A 392 5.45 23.83 -26.79
N ILE A 393 6.27 23.39 -25.86
CA ILE A 393 6.50 24.04 -24.57
C ILE A 393 7.94 24.53 -24.49
N ARG A 394 8.12 25.76 -24.01
CA ARG A 394 9.44 26.32 -23.72
C ARG A 394 9.67 26.35 -22.20
N LEU A 395 10.79 25.77 -21.77
CA LEU A 395 11.29 25.84 -20.39
C LEU A 395 12.47 26.80 -20.31
N SER A 396 12.43 27.78 -19.41
CA SER A 396 13.49 28.78 -19.23
C SER A 396 14.33 28.46 -17.99
N CYS A 397 15.65 28.33 -18.16
CA CYS A 397 16.61 27.93 -17.12
C CYS A 397 17.79 28.90 -17.03
N SER A 398 18.73 28.63 -16.12
CA SER A 398 19.78 29.59 -15.76
C SER A 398 20.76 29.93 -16.90
N ASP A 399 20.96 28.99 -17.83
CA ASP A 399 21.89 29.09 -18.96
C ASP A 399 21.18 29.09 -20.34
N GLY A 400 19.85 29.31 -20.38
CA GLY A 400 19.09 29.49 -21.61
C GLY A 400 17.67 28.92 -21.55
N SER A 401 17.18 28.37 -22.66
CA SER A 401 15.88 27.71 -22.71
C SER A 401 15.93 26.42 -23.50
N VAL A 402 15.09 25.46 -23.12
CA VAL A 402 14.87 24.20 -23.82
C VAL A 402 13.46 24.22 -24.43
N LEU A 403 13.35 23.80 -25.68
CA LEU A 403 12.11 23.73 -26.43
C LEU A 403 11.70 22.26 -26.59
N ILE A 404 10.50 21.93 -26.15
CA ILE A 404 9.95 20.57 -26.14
C ILE A 404 8.84 20.51 -27.16
N SER A 405 8.90 19.56 -28.09
CA SER A 405 7.88 19.34 -29.11
C SER A 405 7.14 18.02 -28.84
N PHE A 406 5.82 18.04 -29.04
CA PHE A 406 4.93 16.89 -28.85
C PHE A 406 4.34 16.40 -30.17
N ASN A 407 4.01 15.12 -30.26
CA ASN A 407 3.11 14.61 -31.29
C ASN A 407 1.64 14.82 -30.91
N ALA A 408 0.72 14.40 -31.78
CA ALA A 408 -0.73 14.49 -31.55
C ALA A 408 -1.21 13.68 -30.34
N ASP A 409 -0.47 12.63 -29.97
CA ASP A 409 -0.76 11.77 -28.81
C ASP A 409 -0.16 12.32 -27.51
N GLY A 410 0.51 13.48 -27.54
CA GLY A 410 1.11 14.13 -26.38
C GLY A 410 2.49 13.59 -25.97
N ALA A 411 3.09 12.69 -26.76
CA ALA A 411 4.44 12.18 -26.51
C ALA A 411 5.53 13.15 -27.00
N ILE A 412 6.65 13.21 -26.28
CA ILE A 412 7.80 14.04 -26.65
C ILE A 412 8.46 13.48 -27.93
N VAL A 413 8.59 14.32 -28.96
CA VAL A 413 9.25 13.98 -30.23
C VAL A 413 10.51 14.79 -30.50
N GLY A 414 10.78 15.84 -29.72
CA GLY A 414 11.98 16.65 -29.86
C GLY A 414 12.27 17.49 -28.62
N VAL A 415 13.56 17.63 -28.31
CA VAL A 415 14.10 18.47 -27.23
C VAL A 415 15.26 19.27 -27.83
N ASN A 416 15.10 20.60 -27.97
CA ASN A 416 16.05 21.49 -28.66
C ASN A 416 16.52 22.68 -27.81
#